data_AF-A0A238ZJF9-F1
#
_entry.id   AF-A0A238ZJF9-F1
#
_cell.length_a   1.000
_cell.length_b   1.000
_cell.length_c   1.000
_cell.angle_alpha   90.00
_cell.angle_beta   90.00
_cell.angle_gamma   90.00
#
_symmetry.space_group_name_H-M   'P 1'
#
loop_
_entity.id
_entity.type
_entity.pdbx_description
1 polymer ?
#
loop_
_entity_poly.entity_id
_entity_poly.type
_entity_poly.pdbx_seq_one_letter_code
_entity_poly.pdbx_strand_id
1 'polypeptide(L)'
;MEMKPYIASFVIATPVQGTNRLTVTVPNGFMVAEVIANIPTSATMDILDSGNSIFGSRPLGGGIFATANRKLRLFEPYQCKNTALELICECPEAPTSPITVALIGMWQE
;
A
#
# COMPACT_ATOMS: atom_id res chain seq x y z
N MET A 1 16.26 -22.57 -1.58
CA MET A 1 15.36 -21.49 -2.03
C MET A 1 15.85 -20.22 -1.38
N GLU A 2 16.18 -19.19 -2.17
CA GLU A 2 16.74 -17.93 -1.68
C GLU A 2 15.63 -16.87 -1.63
N MET A 3 15.53 -16.16 -0.50
CA MET A 3 14.60 -15.04 -0.37
C MET A 3 15.27 -13.78 -0.91
N LYS A 4 14.64 -13.11 -1.88
CA LYS A 4 15.14 -11.84 -2.44
C LYS A 4 14.30 -10.66 -1.96
N PRO A 5 14.92 -9.51 -1.61
CA PRO A 5 14.16 -8.31 -1.29
C PRO A 5 13.38 -7.82 -2.52
N TYR A 6 12.17 -7.32 -2.29
CA TYR A 6 11.34 -6.74 -3.34
C TYR A 6 10.56 -5.52 -2.83
N ILE A 7 10.37 -4.55 -3.72
CA ILE A 7 9.59 -3.34 -3.47
C ILE A 7 8.56 -3.17 -4.58
N ALA A 8 7.29 -3.09 -4.21
CA ALA A 8 6.22 -2.64 -5.11
C ALA A 8 5.88 -1.18 -4.79
N SER A 9 5.66 -0.34 -5.81
CA SER A 9 5.38 1.08 -5.61
C SER A 9 4.16 1.53 -6.38
N PHE A 10 3.24 2.18 -5.67
CA PHE A 10 2.08 2.88 -6.22
C PHE A 10 2.38 4.37 -6.25
N VAL A 11 2.13 5.02 -7.39
CA VAL A 11 2.28 6.47 -7.57
C VAL A 11 1.07 7.01 -8.30
N ILE A 12 0.24 7.78 -7.59
CA ILE A 12 -0.83 8.57 -8.20
C ILE A 12 -0.34 10.02 -8.25
N ALA A 13 0.13 10.42 -9.42
CA ALA A 13 0.80 11.72 -9.62
C ALA A 13 -0.14 12.92 -9.48
N THR A 14 -1.40 12.77 -9.91
CA THR A 14 -2.43 13.81 -9.86
C THR A 14 -3.66 13.27 -9.15
N PRO A 15 -3.59 13.11 -7.81
CA PRO A 15 -4.71 12.58 -7.06
C PRO A 15 -5.87 13.58 -7.03
N VAL A 16 -7.09 13.04 -6.97
CA VAL A 16 -8.33 13.83 -6.95
C VAL A 16 -9.03 13.70 -5.60
N GLN A 17 -9.94 14.63 -5.32
CA GLN A 17 -10.93 14.42 -4.27
C GLN A 17 -11.81 13.22 -4.62
N GLY A 18 -12.10 12.36 -3.64
CA GLY A 18 -12.82 11.11 -3.83
C GLY A 18 -11.88 9.90 -3.92
N THR A 19 -12.28 8.90 -4.69
CA THR A 19 -11.56 7.62 -4.76
C THR A 19 -10.46 7.65 -5.82
N ASN A 20 -9.23 7.36 -5.40
CA ASN A 20 -8.09 7.15 -6.27
C ASN A 20 -7.73 5.65 -6.26
N ARG A 21 -7.47 5.08 -7.45
CA ARG A 21 -7.13 3.65 -7.61
C ARG A 21 -5.90 3.47 -8.47
N LEU A 22 -5.07 2.50 -8.13
CA LEU A 22 -3.94 2.09 -8.95
C LEU A 22 -3.62 0.61 -8.71
N THR A 23 -3.31 -0.13 -9.78
CA THR A 23 -2.90 -1.53 -9.69
C THR A 23 -1.42 -1.66 -10.02
N VAL A 24 -0.71 -2.51 -9.29
CA VAL A 24 0.69 -2.87 -9.57
C VAL A 24 0.86 -4.38 -9.61
N THR A 25 1.79 -4.84 -10.44
CA THR A 25 2.15 -6.26 -10.52
C THR A 25 3.23 -6.59 -9.49
N VAL A 26 3.11 -7.74 -8.83
CA VAL A 26 4.09 -8.26 -7.88
C VAL A 26 4.44 -9.72 -8.21
N PRO A 27 5.63 -10.21 -7.82
CA PRO A 27 5.98 -11.62 -7.97
C PRO A 27 5.05 -12.53 -7.19
N ASN A 28 4.90 -13.77 -7.67
CA ASN A 28 4.14 -14.78 -6.96
C ASN A 28 4.75 -15.04 -5.58
N GLY A 29 3.92 -15.12 -4.54
CA GLY A 29 4.38 -15.33 -3.17
C GLY A 29 5.12 -14.14 -2.55
N PHE A 30 5.00 -12.93 -3.10
CA PHE A 30 5.54 -11.71 -2.47
C PHE A 30 4.98 -11.55 -1.05
N MET A 31 5.87 -11.51 -0.06
CA MET A 31 5.53 -11.31 1.35
C MET A 31 5.77 -9.86 1.75
N VAL A 32 4.70 -9.10 1.92
CA VAL A 32 4.74 -7.71 2.37
C VAL A 32 5.01 -7.68 3.88
N ALA A 33 6.02 -6.92 4.32
CA ALA A 33 6.34 -6.77 5.73
C ALA A 33 6.16 -5.33 6.22
N GLU A 34 6.46 -4.34 5.37
CA GLU A 34 6.36 -2.93 5.72
C GLU A 34 5.67 -2.14 4.61
N VAL A 35 5.01 -1.05 5.00
CA VAL A 35 4.38 -0.09 4.11
C VAL A 35 4.91 1.30 4.44
N ILE A 36 5.41 2.01 3.43
CA ILE A 36 5.74 3.43 3.53
C ILE A 36 4.73 4.18 2.68
N ALA A 37 4.08 5.21 3.22
CA ALA A 37 3.04 5.93 2.49
C ALA A 37 3.12 7.44 2.72
N ASN A 38 3.10 8.22 1.63
CA ASN A 38 2.79 9.63 1.64
C ASN A 38 1.33 9.81 1.20
N ILE A 39 0.42 9.89 2.17
CA ILE A 39 -1.00 10.14 1.93
C ILE A 39 -1.49 11.25 2.86
N PRO A 40 -2.54 12.00 2.48
CA PRO A 40 -3.16 12.98 3.37
C PRO A 40 -3.59 12.34 4.68
N THR A 41 -3.44 13.05 5.80
CA THR A 41 -3.80 12.53 7.13
C THR A 41 -5.31 12.29 7.28
N SER A 42 -6.12 13.00 6.49
CA SER A 42 -7.58 12.85 6.42
C SER A 42 -8.04 11.71 5.49
N ALA A 43 -7.16 11.12 4.68
CA ALA A 43 -7.53 10.07 3.75
C ALA A 43 -7.68 8.70 4.42
N THR A 44 -8.34 7.76 3.73
CA THR A 44 -8.22 6.33 4.02
C THR A 44 -7.43 5.65 2.90
N MET A 45 -6.77 4.55 3.22
CA MET A 45 -5.97 3.78 2.28
C MET A 45 -6.16 2.29 2.54
N ASP A 46 -6.39 1.55 1.46
CA ASP A 46 -6.36 0.10 1.46
C ASP A 46 -5.48 -0.43 0.33
N ILE A 47 -4.96 -1.64 0.53
CA ILE A 47 -4.29 -2.39 -0.52
C ILE A 47 -4.98 -3.74 -0.59
N LEU A 48 -5.55 -4.05 -1.75
CA LEU A 48 -6.34 -5.24 -1.98
C LEU A 48 -5.53 -6.28 -2.76
N ASP A 49 -5.58 -7.51 -2.27
CA ASP A 49 -5.16 -8.71 -2.97
C ASP A 49 -6.41 -9.51 -3.33
N SER A 50 -6.80 -9.47 -4.62
CA SER A 50 -8.07 -10.01 -5.12
C SER A 50 -9.29 -9.58 -4.29
N GLY A 51 -9.39 -8.28 -4.01
CA GLY A 51 -10.51 -7.69 -3.27
C GLY A 51 -10.42 -7.84 -1.76
N ASN A 52 -9.42 -8.54 -1.22
CA ASN A 52 -9.22 -8.68 0.23
C ASN A 52 -8.15 -7.69 0.70
N SER A 53 -8.44 -6.92 1.73
CA SER A 53 -7.46 -6.01 2.34
C SER A 53 -6.28 -6.79 2.94
N ILE A 54 -5.07 -6.33 2.65
CA ILE A 54 -3.85 -6.84 3.30
C ILE A 54 -3.70 -6.34 4.74
N PHE A 55 -4.50 -5.36 5.16
CA PHE A 55 -4.48 -4.76 6.51
C PHE A 55 -5.50 -5.40 7.47
N GLY A 56 -6.29 -6.38 7.01
CA GLY A 56 -7.30 -7.06 7.81
C GLY A 56 -8.71 -6.59 7.48
N SER A 57 -9.50 -6.19 8.49
CA SER A 57 -10.94 -5.93 8.32
C SER A 57 -11.29 -4.50 7.91
N ARG A 58 -10.32 -3.57 7.91
CA ARG A 58 -10.56 -2.15 7.66
C ARG A 58 -9.42 -1.50 6.88
N PRO A 59 -9.72 -0.52 6.02
CA PRO A 59 -8.71 0.37 5.47
C PRO A 59 -8.03 1.15 6.59
N LEU A 60 -6.79 1.57 6.34
CA LEU A 60 -6.00 2.36 7.26
C LEU A 60 -6.32 3.85 7.10
N GLY A 61 -6.41 4.57 8.22
CA GLY A 61 -6.45 6.03 8.20
C GLY A 61 -5.08 6.62 7.87
N GLY A 62 -5.03 7.65 7.05
CA GLY A 62 -3.78 8.30 6.63
C GLY A 62 -2.97 8.88 7.78
N GLY A 63 -3.63 9.26 8.88
CA GLY A 63 -2.98 9.66 10.13
C GLY A 63 -1.98 8.65 10.70
N ILE A 64 -2.11 7.35 10.38
CA ILE A 64 -1.14 6.32 10.80
C ILE A 64 0.26 6.60 10.23
N PHE A 65 0.33 7.22 9.05
CA PHE A 65 1.58 7.56 8.39
C PHE A 65 2.06 8.99 8.70
N ALA A 66 1.39 9.70 9.62
CA ALA A 66 1.79 11.04 10.08
C ALA A 66 2.98 11.00 11.07
N THR A 67 4.03 10.26 10.71
CA THR A 67 5.28 10.12 11.48
C THR A 67 6.46 10.57 10.63
N ALA A 68 7.62 10.82 11.26
CA ALA A 68 8.83 11.25 10.54
C ALA A 68 9.24 10.28 9.42
N ASN A 69 9.04 8.97 9.63
CA ASN A 69 9.42 7.92 8.69
C ASN A 69 8.27 7.44 7.80
N ARG A 70 7.03 7.89 8.05
CA ARG A 70 5.83 7.55 7.28
C ARG A 70 5.66 6.05 7.03
N LYS A 71 6.03 5.25 8.03
CA LYS A 71 6.17 3.79 7.91
C LYS A 71 5.25 3.06 8.88
N LEU A 72 4.59 2.05 8.38
CA LEU A 72 3.87 1.03 9.14
C LEU A 72 4.58 -0.32 8.94
N ARG A 73 4.86 -1.02 10.02
CA ARG A 73 5.28 -2.43 9.98
C ARG A 73 4.06 -3.29 10.27
N LEU A 74 3.80 -4.29 9.43
CA LEU A 74 2.73 -5.24 9.67
C LEU A 74 3.11 -6.12 10.87
N PHE A 75 2.12 -6.45 11.72
CA PHE A 75 2.35 -7.33 12.87
C PHE A 75 2.82 -8.72 12.41
N GLU A 76 2.19 -9.23 11.36
CA GLU A 76 2.60 -10.42 10.62
C GLU A 76 2.75 -10.07 9.14
N PRO A 77 3.83 -10.50 8.46
CA PRO A 77 3.97 -10.30 7.03
C PRO A 77 2.80 -10.90 6.25
N TYR A 78 2.28 -10.17 5.27
CA TYR A 78 1.19 -10.62 4.42
C TYR A 78 1.75 -11.30 3.17
N GLN A 79 1.42 -12.58 2.97
CA GLN A 79 1.76 -13.30 1.74
C GLN A 79 0.71 -13.03 0.66
N CYS A 80 1.12 -12.37 -0.42
CA CYS A 80 0.29 -12.14 -1.59
C CYS A 80 -0.10 -13.46 -2.24
N LYS A 81 -1.40 -13.66 -2.42
CA LYS A 81 -2.03 -14.80 -3.10
C LYS A 81 -2.08 -14.60 -4.61
N ASN A 82 -1.98 -13.34 -5.08
CA ASN A 82 -2.00 -13.00 -6.49
C ASN A 82 -0.82 -12.12 -6.88
N THR A 83 -0.62 -11.99 -8.19
CA THR A 83 0.44 -11.17 -8.79
C THR A 83 0.00 -9.74 -9.10
N ALA A 84 -1.20 -9.33 -8.66
CA ALA A 84 -1.72 -7.98 -8.84
C ALA A 84 -2.31 -7.47 -7.53
N LEU A 85 -1.83 -6.30 -7.10
CA LEU A 85 -2.31 -5.60 -5.92
C LEU A 85 -2.96 -4.28 -6.33
N GLU A 86 -4.09 -3.95 -5.72
CA GLU A 86 -4.82 -2.70 -5.98
C GLU A 86 -4.71 -1.77 -4.77
N LEU A 87 -4.15 -0.58 -4.96
CA LEU A 87 -4.27 0.52 -4.02
C LEU A 87 -5.63 1.19 -4.21
N ILE A 88 -6.36 1.38 -3.12
CA ILE A 88 -7.51 2.27 -3.03
C ILE A 88 -7.20 3.34 -2.00
N CYS A 89 -7.30 4.61 -2.38
CA CYS A 89 -7.16 5.72 -1.46
C CYS A 89 -8.34 6.69 -1.60
N GLU A 90 -9.11 6.85 -0.53
CA GLU A 90 -10.23 7.78 -0.49
C GLU A 90 -9.80 9.08 0.18
N CYS A 91 -9.86 10.17 -0.57
CA CYS A 91 -9.44 11.49 -0.13
C CYS A 91 -10.69 12.38 0.06
N PRO A 92 -11.06 12.73 1.30
CA PRO A 92 -12.20 13.63 1.55
C PRO A 92 -12.02 15.02 0.91
N GLU A 93 -10.78 15.45 0.77
CA GLU A 93 -10.36 16.72 0.16
C GLU A 93 -9.36 16.46 -0.96
N ALA A 94 -9.23 17.38 -1.91
CA ALA A 94 -8.25 17.26 -2.99
C ALA A 94 -6.82 17.30 -2.43
N PRO A 95 -5.99 16.26 -2.63
CA PRO A 95 -4.63 16.27 -2.11
C PRO A 95 -3.76 17.30 -2.84
N THR A 96 -2.87 17.97 -2.10
CA THR A 96 -1.95 18.98 -2.65
C THR A 96 -0.61 18.40 -3.13
N SER A 97 -0.40 17.09 -2.95
CA SER A 97 0.82 16.38 -3.33
C SER A 97 0.50 14.97 -3.84
N PRO A 98 1.39 14.34 -4.63
CA PRO A 98 1.21 12.97 -5.08
C PRO A 98 1.01 11.98 -3.93
N ILE A 99 0.15 10.99 -4.14
CA ILE A 99 0.01 9.82 -3.28
C ILE A 99 1.08 8.83 -3.70
N THR A 100 1.98 8.49 -2.76
CA THR A 100 2.99 7.45 -2.98
C THR A 100 2.90 6.39 -1.90
N VAL A 101 2.90 5.13 -2.30
CA VAL A 101 2.86 3.99 -1.37
C VAL A 101 3.87 2.95 -1.83
N ALA A 102 4.76 2.54 -0.95
CA ALA A 102 5.73 1.49 -1.20
C ALA A 102 5.47 0.31 -0.27
N LEU A 103 5.33 -0.87 -0.85
CA LEU A 103 5.28 -2.16 -0.15
C LEU A 103 6.68 -2.74 -0.14
N ILE A 104 7.22 -3.00 1.05
CA ILE A 104 8.56 -3.56 1.23
C ILE A 104 8.42 -4.97 1.77
N GLY A 105 9.14 -5.90 1.16
CA GLY A 105 9.03 -7.29 1.53
C GLY A 105 10.09 -8.17 0.89
N MET A 106 9.78 -9.46 0.82
CA MET A 106 10.63 -10.46 0.19
C MET A 106 9.81 -11.37 -0.73
N TRP A 107 10.43 -11.94 -1.74
CA TRP A 107 9.80 -12.95 -2.59
C TRP A 107 10.74 -14.14 -2.78
N GLN A 108 10.15 -15.28 -3.11
CA GLN A 108 10.87 -16.50 -3.47
C GLN A 108 11.02 -16.56 -4.98
N GLU A 109 12.28 -16.60 -5.43
CA GLU A 109 12.62 -16.89 -6.83
C GLU A 109 12.69 -18.40 -7.09
#